data_AF-X1FRS8-F1
#
_entry.id   AF-X1FRS8-F1
#
_cell.length_a   1.000
_cell.length_b   1.000
_cell.length_c   1.000
_cell.angle_alpha   90.00
_cell.angle_beta   90.00
_cell.angle_gamma   90.00
#
_symmetry.space_group_name_H-M   'P 1'
#
loop_
_entity.id
_entity.type
_entity.pdbx_description
1 polymer ?
#
loop_
_entity_poly.entity_id
_entity_poly.type
_entity_poly.pdbx_seq_one_letter_code
_entity_poly.pdbx_strand_id
1 'polypeptide(L)'
;MGSVDGTVRRINLDGSLHWRSKVTGPVRDVVLGDVNGDGISDVVVGTGDCCSRGWIYGLDIDTGAVLGLLEEPVPVGALLVGDMDGQGGAEVVAVLDGGEVLVLAWTSE
;
A
#
# COMPACT_ATOMS: atom_id res chain seq x y z
N MET A 1 -12.17 -1.82 -4.62
CA MET A 1 -12.57 -3.17 -4.16
C MET A 1 -11.48 -4.15 -4.58
N GLY A 2 -10.68 -4.62 -3.63
CA GLY A 2 -9.55 -5.52 -3.87
C GLY A 2 -9.84 -6.99 -3.55
N SER A 3 -8.78 -7.77 -3.33
CA SER A 3 -8.89 -9.21 -3.06
C SER A 3 -9.31 -9.51 -1.61
N VAL A 4 -10.34 -10.33 -1.44
CA VAL A 4 -10.81 -10.81 -0.12
C VAL A 4 -9.76 -11.67 0.59
N ASP A 5 -8.94 -12.39 -0.18
CA ASP A 5 -7.91 -13.27 0.38
C ASP A 5 -6.59 -12.54 0.68
N GLY A 6 -6.46 -11.23 0.44
CA GLY A 6 -5.19 -10.53 0.64
C GLY A 6 -4.12 -10.85 -0.42
N THR A 7 -4.48 -11.45 -1.55
CA THR A 7 -3.53 -11.66 -2.66
C THR A 7 -3.40 -10.38 -3.51
N VAL A 8 -2.17 -9.91 -3.67
CA VAL A 8 -1.78 -8.85 -4.62
C VAL A 8 -0.97 -9.48 -5.74
N ARG A 9 -1.20 -9.08 -6.99
CA ARG A 9 -0.51 -9.63 -8.16
C ARG A 9 -0.12 -8.53 -9.13
N ARG A 10 1.08 -8.64 -9.68
CA ARG A 10 1.43 -8.01 -10.95
C ARG A 10 1.27 -9.04 -12.06
N ILE A 11 0.48 -8.67 -13.06
CA ILE A 11 0.20 -9.52 -14.23
C ILE A 11 0.68 -8.74 -15.45
N ASN A 12 1.42 -9.41 -16.34
CA ASN A 12 1.83 -8.82 -17.62
C ASN A 12 0.62 -8.72 -18.55
N LEU A 13 0.71 -7.88 -19.59
CA LEU A 13 -0.41 -7.70 -20.53
C LEU A 13 -0.78 -8.97 -21.32
N ASP A 14 0.14 -9.93 -21.41
CA ASP A 14 -0.11 -11.25 -22.01
C ASP A 14 -0.83 -12.23 -21.06
N GLY A 15 -1.16 -11.79 -19.84
CA GLY A 15 -1.82 -12.59 -18.81
C GLY A 15 -0.87 -13.45 -17.98
N SER A 16 0.44 -13.45 -18.27
CA SER A 16 1.41 -14.16 -17.44
C SER A 16 1.58 -13.49 -16.08
N LEU A 17 1.72 -14.31 -15.04
CA LEU A 17 1.99 -13.82 -13.69
C LEU A 17 3.44 -13.31 -13.63
N HIS A 18 3.62 -12.04 -13.28
CA HIS A 18 4.94 -11.50 -13.00
C HIS A 18 5.34 -11.86 -11.57
N TRP A 19 4.55 -11.43 -10.58
CA TRP A 19 4.72 -11.81 -9.18
C TRP A 19 3.39 -11.82 -8.44
N ARG A 20 3.40 -12.50 -7.27
CA ARG A 20 2.30 -12.44 -6.30
C ARG A 20 2.85 -12.24 -4.88
N SER A 21 2.12 -11.45 -4.10
CA SER A 21 2.42 -11.21 -2.68
C SER A 21 1.17 -11.43 -1.85
N LYS A 22 1.38 -11.75 -0.57
CA LYS A 22 0.31 -12.00 0.39
C LYS A 22 0.37 -10.92 1.46
N VAL A 23 -0.72 -10.16 1.59
CA VAL A 23 -0.94 -9.20 2.67
C VAL A 23 -1.95 -9.75 3.67
N THR A 24 -1.95 -9.18 4.88
CA THR A 24 -2.91 -9.54 5.93
C THR A 24 -4.25 -8.86 5.66
N GLY A 25 -5.32 -9.67 5.66
CA GLY A 25 -6.70 -9.18 5.54
C GLY A 25 -7.14 -8.83 4.11
N PRO A 26 -8.42 -8.49 3.92
CA PRO A 26 -8.97 -8.10 2.62
C PRO A 26 -8.33 -6.81 2.12
N VAL A 27 -7.93 -6.78 0.85
CA VAL A 27 -7.45 -5.55 0.22
C VAL A 27 -8.64 -4.63 -0.05
N ARG A 28 -8.59 -3.42 0.50
CA ARG A 28 -9.62 -2.40 0.33
C ARG A 28 -9.25 -1.40 -0.75
N ASP A 29 -8.00 -0.96 -0.73
CA ASP A 29 -7.49 0.06 -1.65
C ASP A 29 -6.03 -0.19 -2.06
N VAL A 30 -5.67 0.33 -3.23
CA VAL A 30 -4.31 0.22 -3.80
C VAL A 30 -3.98 1.50 -4.56
N VAL A 31 -2.81 2.09 -4.27
CA VAL A 31 -2.27 3.25 -5.00
C VAL A 31 -0.82 3.02 -5.42
N LEU A 32 -0.33 3.81 -6.38
CA LEU A 32 1.04 3.71 -6.90
C LEU A 32 1.78 5.03 -6.72
N GLY A 33 2.99 4.98 -6.19
CA GLY A 33 3.86 6.15 -6.00
C GLY A 33 5.25 5.73 -5.56
N ASP A 34 6.26 6.54 -5.87
CA ASP A 34 7.65 6.31 -5.45
C ASP A 34 7.79 6.62 -3.96
N VAL A 35 7.43 5.66 -3.11
CA VAL A 35 7.39 5.90 -1.66
C VAL A 35 8.77 5.70 -1.05
N ASN A 36 9.65 4.91 -1.66
CA ASN A 36 10.99 4.66 -1.14
C ASN A 36 12.06 5.66 -1.66
N GLY A 37 11.72 6.51 -2.64
CA GLY A 37 12.58 7.55 -3.19
C GLY A 37 13.62 7.05 -4.20
N ASP A 38 13.43 5.89 -4.82
CA ASP A 38 14.38 5.29 -5.76
C ASP A 38 14.15 5.71 -7.23
N GLY A 39 13.11 6.52 -7.49
CA GLY A 39 12.72 6.98 -8.82
C GLY A 39 11.77 6.03 -9.56
N ILE A 40 11.35 4.93 -8.94
CA ILE A 40 10.42 3.93 -9.46
C ILE A 40 9.18 3.91 -8.57
N SER A 41 7.98 3.87 -9.17
CA SER A 41 6.76 3.79 -8.37
C SER A 41 6.63 2.44 -7.69
N ASP A 42 6.27 2.43 -6.41
CA ASP A 42 5.92 1.27 -5.61
C ASP A 42 4.40 1.03 -5.58
N VAL A 43 3.98 -0.10 -5.00
CA VAL A 43 2.57 -0.41 -4.73
C VAL A 43 2.27 -0.19 -3.24
N VAL A 44 1.31 0.68 -2.94
CA VAL A 44 0.81 0.85 -1.57
C VAL A 44 -0.55 0.17 -1.45
N VAL A 45 -0.72 -0.68 -0.44
CA VAL A 45 -1.92 -1.51 -0.25
C VAL A 45 -2.52 -1.26 1.12
N GLY A 46 -3.80 -0.89 1.14
CA GLY A 46 -4.60 -0.71 2.35
C GLY A 46 -5.52 -1.90 2.56
N THR A 47 -5.51 -2.48 3.76
CA THR A 47 -6.30 -3.68 4.08
C THR A 47 -7.22 -3.48 5.28
N GLY A 48 -8.13 -4.44 5.45
CA GLY A 48 -8.99 -4.61 6.62
C GLY A 48 -10.44 -4.91 6.24
N ASP A 49 -11.26 -5.16 7.26
CA ASP A 49 -12.72 -5.24 7.18
C ASP A 49 -13.35 -4.74 8.48
N CYS A 50 -14.67 -4.61 8.54
CA CYS A 50 -15.36 -3.98 9.68
C CYS A 50 -15.10 -4.64 11.06
N CYS A 51 -14.45 -5.80 11.10
CA CYS A 51 -14.17 -6.53 12.34
C CYS A 51 -12.67 -6.86 12.52
N SER A 52 -11.78 -6.29 11.70
CA SER A 52 -10.34 -6.55 11.76
C SER A 52 -9.52 -5.27 11.83
N ARG A 53 -8.24 -5.45 12.19
CA ARG A 53 -7.23 -4.40 12.10
C ARG A 53 -6.91 -4.07 10.65
N GLY A 54 -6.54 -2.82 10.41
CA GLY A 54 -6.07 -2.37 9.10
C GLY A 54 -4.57 -2.54 8.96
N TRP A 55 -4.11 -2.68 7.72
CA TRP A 55 -2.68 -2.66 7.41
C TRP A 55 -2.43 -1.78 6.20
N ILE A 56 -1.30 -1.08 6.23
CA ILE A 56 -0.76 -0.32 5.11
C ILE A 56 0.56 -1.01 4.73
N TYR A 57 0.67 -1.50 3.50
CA TYR A 57 1.89 -2.11 2.96
C TYR A 57 2.47 -1.24 1.87
N GLY A 58 3.79 -1.06 1.86
CA GLY A 58 4.55 -0.67 0.68
C GLY A 58 5.20 -1.91 0.06
N LEU A 59 4.97 -2.15 -1.23
CA LEU A 59 5.54 -3.26 -1.97
C LEU A 59 6.33 -2.75 -3.17
N ASP A 60 7.51 -3.32 -3.38
CA ASP A 60 8.33 -3.09 -4.56
C ASP A 60 7.57 -3.53 -5.82
N ILE A 61 7.47 -2.64 -6.81
CA ILE A 61 6.66 -2.89 -8.01
C ILE A 61 7.20 -4.02 -8.88
N ASP A 62 8.51 -4.27 -8.86
CA ASP A 62 9.16 -5.20 -9.76
C ASP A 62 9.22 -6.62 -9.20
N THR A 63 9.37 -6.75 -7.89
CA THR A 63 9.54 -8.03 -7.20
C THR A 63 8.33 -8.42 -6.36
N GLY A 64 7.50 -7.46 -5.96
CA GLY A 64 6.43 -7.65 -4.97
C GLY A 64 6.93 -7.79 -3.54
N ALA A 65 8.23 -7.55 -3.30
CA ALA A 65 8.80 -7.61 -1.96
C ALA A 65 8.15 -6.56 -1.05
N VAL A 66 7.93 -6.91 0.22
CA VAL A 66 7.47 -5.92 1.21
C VAL A 66 8.63 -5.00 1.53
N LEU A 67 8.47 -3.73 1.19
CA LEU A 67 9.39 -2.68 1.59
C LEU A 67 9.15 -2.37 3.07
N GLY A 68 7.91 -2.07 3.43
CA GLY A 68 7.52 -1.72 4.79
C GLY A 68 6.03 -1.99 5.04
N LEU A 69 5.65 -2.00 6.31
CA LEU A 69 4.25 -2.13 6.71
C LEU A 69 3.96 -1.37 7.99
N LEU A 70 2.70 -0.97 8.15
CA LEU A 70 2.15 -0.39 9.36
C LEU A 70 0.82 -1.09 9.69
N GLU A 71 0.64 -1.49 10.95
CA GLU A 71 -0.60 -2.07 11.47
C GLU A 71 -1.39 -0.99 12.21
N GLU A 72 -2.67 -0.87 11.89
CA GLU A 72 -3.60 0.09 12.47
C GLU A 72 -4.74 -0.61 13.21
N PRO A 73 -5.27 -0.05 14.30
CA PRO A 73 -6.30 -0.70 15.11
C PRO A 73 -7.64 -0.83 14.38
N VAL A 74 -7.81 -0.11 13.27
CA VAL A 74 -9.02 -0.07 12.43
C VAL A 74 -8.65 -0.18 10.94
N PRO A 75 -9.58 -0.61 10.08
CA PRO A 75 -9.33 -0.77 8.64
C PRO A 75 -8.91 0.49 7.93
N VAL A 76 -8.14 0.32 6.86
CA VAL A 76 -7.81 1.38 5.91
C VAL A 76 -8.98 1.59 4.94
N GLY A 77 -9.63 2.75 5.02
CA GLY A 77 -10.76 3.11 4.18
C GLY A 77 -10.35 3.59 2.79
N ALA A 78 -9.31 4.42 2.71
CA ALA A 78 -8.79 4.98 1.47
C ALA A 78 -7.30 5.33 1.58
N LEU A 79 -6.61 5.30 0.44
CA LEU A 79 -5.22 5.72 0.29
C LEU A 79 -5.08 6.82 -0.76
N LEU A 80 -4.11 7.69 -0.55
CA LEU A 80 -3.57 8.61 -1.55
C LEU A 80 -2.05 8.58 -1.45
N VAL A 81 -1.38 8.86 -2.56
CA VAL A 81 0.07 8.96 -2.59
C VAL A 81 0.48 10.13 -3.48
N GLY A 82 1.52 10.85 -3.06
CA GLY A 82 2.07 11.96 -3.82
C GLY A 82 3.18 12.67 -3.05
N ASP A 83 4.05 13.35 -3.78
CA ASP A 83 5.07 14.23 -3.21
C ASP A 83 4.38 15.50 -2.67
N MET A 84 4.18 15.54 -1.35
CA MET A 84 3.49 16.63 -0.65
C MET A 84 4.48 17.59 -0.01
N ASP A 85 5.71 17.16 0.25
CA ASP A 85 6.74 17.98 0.90
C ASP A 85 7.77 18.58 -0.07
N GLY A 86 7.78 18.15 -1.33
CA GLY A 86 8.64 18.62 -2.40
C GLY A 86 10.06 18.06 -2.37
N GLN A 87 10.32 16.98 -1.62
CA GLN A 87 11.65 16.37 -1.46
C GLN A 87 11.91 15.22 -2.45
N GLY A 88 10.96 14.91 -3.33
CA GLY A 88 11.14 13.94 -4.41
C GLY A 88 10.81 12.48 -4.06
N GLY A 89 10.43 12.20 -2.80
CA GLY A 89 9.74 10.96 -2.41
C GLY A 89 8.25 11.22 -2.24
N ALA A 90 7.41 10.20 -2.42
CA ALA A 90 5.97 10.34 -2.25
C ALA A 90 5.52 9.96 -0.83
N GLU A 91 4.77 10.84 -0.18
CA GLU A 91 4.07 10.52 1.07
C GLU A 91 2.78 9.74 0.79
N VAL A 92 2.42 8.88 1.74
CA VAL A 92 1.15 8.15 1.75
C VAL A 92 0.20 8.82 2.73
N VAL A 93 -1.00 9.17 2.27
CA VAL A 93 -2.11 9.57 3.13
C VAL A 93 -3.08 8.40 3.26
N ALA A 94 -3.36 7.98 4.49
CA ALA A 94 -4.32 6.93 4.79
C ALA A 94 -5.49 7.46 5.60
N VAL A 95 -6.71 7.21 5.14
CA VAL A 95 -7.94 7.48 5.90
C VAL A 95 -8.40 6.18 6.53
N LEU A 96 -8.52 6.16 7.85
CA LEU A 96 -8.97 4.99 8.60
C LEU A 96 -10.48 5.01 8.80
N ASP A 97 -11.12 3.84 8.87
CA ASP A 97 -12.57 3.74 9.12
C ASP A 97 -12.98 4.34 10.50
N GLY A 98 -12.02 4.56 11.41
CA GLY A 98 -12.20 5.28 12.68
C GLY A 98 -12.23 6.81 12.57
N GLY A 99 -12.02 7.37 11.38
CA GLY A 99 -12.01 8.82 11.10
C GLY A 99 -10.64 9.49 11.27
N GLU A 100 -9.63 8.75 11.68
CA GLU A 100 -8.24 9.23 11.75
C GLU A 100 -7.61 9.27 10.34
N VAL A 101 -6.75 10.27 10.13
CA VAL A 101 -5.97 10.44 8.89
C VAL A 101 -4.49 10.42 9.24
N LEU A 102 -3.76 9.51 8.61
CA LEU A 102 -2.31 9.38 8.75
C LEU A 102 -1.62 9.98 7.53
N VAL A 103 -0.48 10.63 7.75
CA VAL A 103 0.47 11.02 6.69
C VAL A 103 1.78 10.31 7.00
N LEU A 104 2.20 9.44 6.09
CA LEU A 104 3.36 8.57 6.24
C LEU A 104 4.39 8.97 5.20
N ALA A 105 5.62 9.22 5.67
CA ALA A 105 6.78 9.39 4.81
C ALA A 105 7.74 8.21 5.04
N TRP A 106 8.42 7.79 3.98
CA TRP A 106 9.48 6.82 4.11
C TRP A 106 10.74 7.48 4.66
N THR A 107 11.36 6.85 5.64
CA THR A 107 12.66 7.30 6.15
C THR A 107 13.64 6.14 6.03
N SER A 108 14.66 6.27 5.17
CA SER A 108 15.80 5.37 5.20
C SER A 108 16.57 5.60 6.50
N GLU A 109 16.82 4.55 7.29
CA GLU A 109 17.87 4.60 8.32
C GLU A 109 19.27 4.78 7.70
#